data_AF-A0A2N2IBF6-F1
#
_entry.id   AF-A0A2N2IBF6-F1
#
_cell.length_a   1.000
_cell.length_b   1.000
_cell.length_c   1.000
_cell.angle_alpha   90.00
_cell.angle_beta   90.00
_cell.angle_gamma   90.00
#
_symmetry.space_group_name_H-M   'P 1'
#
loop_
_entity.id
_entity.type
_entity.pdbx_description
1 polymer ?
#
loop_
_entity_poly.entity_id
_entity_poly.type
_entity_poly.pdbx_seq_one_letter_code
_entity_poly.pdbx_strand_id
1 'polypeptide(L)'
;GGGIYAFSCNLKATGCTFKSNSASLYGGGIFNTGSPSKVTNCTFAGNSASSRGGGIYNESYTSTPEFTVASNCTFVDNTAPTGRSLYNDKNRTLLINCIFWGNGSSANQLYDDNAANSYFRTYNCITNLTGDKHEDPVNANPRLGPLKWNGGPTRTFALAADSPAYNMGKDVGVTGYIYVVAEDQRGVSRPQGGKVDIGAYEYRADKKILVVETEGGGGVQRIPGGDAFGASGTQWTYDTDCSVALTANPEAPWYFVDWGQDAVSAGTDPNATVTMSEDKHVAARFAKGWIIVASADAGGSVAPSGTVVVVPGEDQTFGIAPDADFSVADVAVDGVSVGAATTYTFTNVTGDHTIAAAFTASATPTPTPTPTPTPTPTPTPTPTPTPTPTPTPSPHPTPNPNIRIPPVTLTITLMSGGRILAGPLEINDPTERNGILASEALWEQLLSLNQEAVLGGDYGMEVARFFSLFAELWQGEAELTLLLEVTVGDADSGYVVEVFLLVRTFDENGNPAGYVLLPLEEETSSTARRNPASKAWTAHIADGGECDGASARNFALSHIAAVAAVVPGSTPDVVAGGGGCDARGSAGAAFSLLFLAPLLFLVKR
;
A
#
# COMPACT_ATOMS: atom_id res chain seq x y z
N GLY A 1 2.79 -18.57 27.08
CA GLY A 1 3.89 -19.25 26.40
C GLY A 1 5.11 -18.36 26.45
N GLY A 2 6.19 -18.74 25.78
CA GLY A 2 7.43 -17.95 25.77
C GLY A 2 7.36 -16.74 24.85
N GLY A 3 6.67 -16.84 23.71
CA GLY A 3 6.37 -15.72 22.82
C GLY A 3 4.97 -15.14 23.04
N ILE A 4 3.93 -15.99 23.03
CA ILE A 4 2.53 -15.58 23.27
C ILE A 4 1.87 -16.45 24.35
N TYR A 5 1.01 -15.83 25.15
CA TYR A 5 0.00 -16.50 25.97
C TYR A 5 -1.39 -16.02 25.54
N ALA A 6 -2.21 -16.93 25.03
CA ALA A 6 -3.58 -16.68 24.59
C ALA A 6 -4.54 -17.42 25.53
N PHE A 7 -5.34 -16.66 26.27
CA PHE A 7 -6.31 -17.16 27.25
C PHE A 7 -7.69 -16.60 26.89
N SER A 8 -8.67 -17.49 26.67
CA SER A 8 -10.04 -17.16 26.27
C SER A 8 -10.17 -16.13 25.14
N CYS A 9 -9.33 -16.23 24.10
CA CYS A 9 -9.34 -15.32 22.94
C CYS A 9 -9.23 -16.06 21.60
N ASN A 10 -9.46 -15.36 20.49
CA ASN A 10 -9.29 -15.90 19.13
C ASN A 10 -7.97 -15.41 18.53
N LEU A 11 -6.89 -16.19 18.66
CA LEU A 11 -5.56 -15.76 18.23
C LEU A 11 -5.39 -15.96 16.72
N LYS A 12 -5.27 -14.86 15.96
CA LYS A 12 -4.83 -14.89 14.56
C LYS A 12 -3.36 -14.48 14.47
N ALA A 13 -2.49 -15.42 14.09
CA ALA A 13 -1.10 -15.15 13.70
C ALA A 13 -0.97 -15.33 12.18
N THR A 14 -0.38 -14.36 11.48
CA THR A 14 -0.18 -14.42 10.03
C THR A 14 1.14 -13.75 9.65
N GLY A 15 2.00 -14.45 8.90
CA GLY A 15 3.29 -13.91 8.48
C GLY A 15 4.37 -13.84 9.58
N CYS A 16 4.17 -14.49 10.72
CA CYS A 16 4.99 -14.26 11.93
C CYS A 16 6.19 -15.22 12.07
N THR A 17 7.30 -14.76 12.68
CA THR A 17 8.42 -15.63 13.09
C THR A 17 8.56 -15.70 14.60
N PHE A 18 8.20 -16.84 15.18
CA PHE A 18 8.49 -17.18 16.58
C PHE A 18 9.88 -17.82 16.65
N LYS A 19 10.90 -17.07 17.05
CA LYS A 19 12.29 -17.56 17.15
C LYS A 19 12.79 -17.57 18.60
N SER A 20 13.37 -18.69 19.03
CA SER A 20 14.15 -18.84 20.28
C SER A 20 13.42 -18.43 21.57
N ASN A 21 12.09 -18.44 21.57
CA ASN A 21 11.30 -18.17 22.76
C ASN A 21 11.41 -19.34 23.75
N SER A 22 11.23 -19.07 25.05
CA SER A 22 11.34 -20.10 26.10
C SER A 22 10.22 -20.00 27.13
N ALA A 23 9.62 -21.14 27.50
CA ALA A 23 8.57 -21.25 28.50
C ALA A 23 8.98 -22.18 29.65
N SER A 24 8.79 -21.71 30.89
CA SER A 24 9.05 -22.47 32.12
C SER A 24 8.09 -23.64 32.35
N LEU A 25 7.03 -23.77 31.55
CA LEU A 25 6.08 -24.90 31.54
C LEU A 25 5.66 -25.26 30.10
N TYR A 26 4.80 -24.43 29.49
CA TYR A 26 4.04 -24.78 28.28
C TYR A 26 4.13 -23.72 27.17
N GLY A 27 4.18 -24.18 25.92
CA GLY A 27 4.02 -23.36 24.72
C GLY A 27 5.19 -22.41 24.51
N GLY A 28 6.35 -22.94 24.10
CA GLY A 28 7.58 -22.16 23.95
C GLY A 28 7.40 -20.98 22.99
N GLY A 29 6.85 -21.21 21.79
CA GLY A 29 6.37 -20.14 20.92
C GLY A 29 5.02 -19.59 21.41
N ILE A 30 3.95 -20.39 21.29
CA ILE A 30 2.58 -20.01 21.69
C ILE A 30 2.03 -20.99 22.71
N PHE A 31 1.36 -20.49 23.75
CA PHE A 31 0.45 -21.26 24.60
C PHE A 31 -0.97 -20.72 24.41
N ASN A 32 -1.84 -21.50 23.75
CA ASN A 32 -3.27 -21.27 23.65
C ASN A 32 -3.99 -22.08 24.72
N THR A 33 -4.92 -21.47 25.45
CA THR A 33 -5.76 -22.16 26.45
C THR A 33 -7.19 -21.62 26.43
N GLY A 34 -8.17 -22.52 26.29
CA GLY A 34 -9.58 -22.18 26.06
C GLY A 34 -9.77 -21.22 24.87
N SER A 35 -8.93 -21.37 23.84
CA SER A 35 -8.71 -20.37 22.79
C SER A 35 -8.56 -21.07 21.43
N PRO A 36 -9.47 -20.86 20.45
CA PRO A 36 -9.19 -21.23 19.07
C PRO A 36 -8.04 -20.35 18.53
N SER A 37 -7.21 -20.90 17.65
CA SER A 37 -6.13 -20.14 17.02
C SER A 37 -5.98 -20.46 15.54
N LYS A 38 -5.72 -19.44 14.73
CA LYS A 38 -5.42 -19.54 13.31
C LYS A 38 -4.00 -19.03 13.07
N VAL A 39 -3.11 -19.93 12.72
CA VAL A 39 -1.68 -19.69 12.51
C VAL A 39 -1.40 -20.00 11.03
N THR A 40 -1.14 -18.96 10.23
CA THR A 40 -1.00 -19.09 8.78
C THR A 40 0.29 -18.43 8.30
N ASN A 41 1.05 -19.05 7.40
CA ASN A 41 2.32 -18.49 6.89
C ASN A 41 3.29 -18.09 8.03
N CYS A 42 3.48 -18.96 9.03
CA CYS A 42 4.31 -18.65 10.21
C CYS A 42 5.49 -19.62 10.37
N THR A 43 6.61 -19.11 10.88
CA THR A 43 7.83 -19.88 11.16
C THR A 43 8.07 -19.98 12.66
N PHE A 44 8.28 -21.20 13.17
CA PHE A 44 8.59 -21.51 14.56
C PHE A 44 9.98 -22.14 14.63
N ALA A 45 10.98 -21.38 15.07
CA ALA A 45 12.38 -21.77 15.03
C ALA A 45 13.02 -21.83 16.44
N GLY A 46 13.44 -23.02 16.88
CA GLY A 46 14.23 -23.17 18.11
C GLY A 46 13.51 -22.75 19.40
N ASN A 47 12.17 -22.75 19.43
CA ASN A 47 11.42 -22.41 20.63
C ASN A 47 11.43 -23.57 21.63
N SER A 48 11.35 -23.27 22.92
CA SER A 48 11.56 -24.24 24.00
C SER A 48 10.49 -24.19 25.08
N ALA A 49 10.07 -25.36 25.57
CA ALA A 49 9.20 -25.50 26.74
C ALA A 49 9.74 -26.58 27.67
N SER A 50 9.74 -26.32 28.98
CA SER A 50 10.29 -27.27 29.98
C SER A 50 9.50 -28.59 30.05
N SER A 51 8.21 -28.57 29.71
CA SER A 51 7.28 -29.69 29.91
C SER A 51 6.58 -30.13 28.61
N ARG A 52 5.83 -29.25 27.96
CA ARG A 52 4.99 -29.61 26.80
C ARG A 52 4.88 -28.45 25.78
N GLY A 53 4.83 -28.77 24.49
CA GLY A 53 4.54 -27.79 23.43
C GLY A 53 5.72 -26.84 23.16
N GLY A 54 6.78 -27.30 22.50
CA GLY A 54 7.97 -26.48 22.26
C GLY A 54 7.70 -25.32 21.29
N GLY A 55 7.06 -25.59 20.15
CA GLY A 55 6.52 -24.56 19.26
C GLY A 55 5.17 -24.02 19.76
N ILE A 56 4.15 -24.89 19.81
CA ILE A 56 2.79 -24.56 20.25
C ILE A 56 2.31 -25.53 21.34
N TYR A 57 1.61 -25.03 22.35
CA TYR A 57 0.76 -25.81 23.25
C TYR A 57 -0.68 -25.32 23.12
N ASN A 58 -1.63 -26.24 22.88
CA ASN A 58 -3.05 -25.96 22.84
C ASN A 58 -3.76 -26.74 23.95
N GLU A 59 -4.60 -26.05 24.72
CA GLU A 59 -5.44 -26.64 25.76
C GLU A 59 -6.90 -26.22 25.53
N SER A 60 -7.84 -27.15 25.65
CA SER A 60 -9.27 -26.85 25.62
C SER A 60 -9.96 -27.35 26.88
N TYR A 61 -10.77 -26.48 27.48
CA TYR A 61 -11.56 -26.77 28.69
C TYR A 61 -12.99 -27.25 28.37
N THR A 62 -13.37 -27.27 27.09
CA THR A 62 -14.75 -27.51 26.65
C THR A 62 -14.91 -28.89 25.99
N SER A 63 -16.10 -29.48 26.11
CA SER A 63 -16.46 -30.73 25.40
C SER A 63 -16.88 -30.50 23.95
N THR A 64 -17.03 -29.23 23.54
CA THR A 64 -17.31 -28.75 22.19
C THR A 64 -16.02 -28.24 21.56
N PRO A 65 -15.20 -29.08 20.88
CA PRO A 65 -13.77 -28.82 20.85
C PRO A 65 -13.43 -27.65 19.92
N GLU A 66 -12.79 -26.63 20.50
CA GLU A 66 -12.15 -25.54 19.76
C GLU A 66 -11.12 -26.09 18.76
N PHE A 67 -10.95 -25.37 17.65
CA PHE A 67 -9.98 -25.71 16.62
C PHE A 67 -8.74 -24.82 16.68
N THR A 68 -7.58 -25.44 16.62
CA THR A 68 -6.35 -24.78 16.16
C THR A 68 -6.12 -25.14 14.69
N VAL A 69 -5.91 -24.15 13.84
CA VAL A 69 -5.57 -24.35 12.43
C VAL A 69 -4.16 -23.82 12.20
N ALA A 70 -3.23 -24.71 11.87
CA ALA A 70 -1.93 -24.32 11.34
C ALA A 70 -1.89 -24.64 9.83
N SER A 71 -1.74 -23.60 9.00
CA SER A 71 -1.60 -23.75 7.55
C SER A 71 -0.36 -23.05 7.02
N ASN A 72 0.33 -23.66 6.05
CA ASN A 72 1.55 -23.08 5.45
C ASN A 72 2.61 -22.69 6.51
N CYS A 73 2.90 -23.52 7.51
CA CYS A 73 3.80 -23.16 8.61
C CYS A 73 5.08 -24.02 8.67
N THR A 74 6.19 -23.46 9.15
CA THR A 74 7.48 -24.15 9.23
C THR A 74 7.98 -24.24 10.66
N PHE A 75 7.99 -25.45 11.24
CA PHE A 75 8.45 -25.75 12.60
C PHE A 75 9.80 -26.45 12.57
N VAL A 76 10.85 -25.76 13.03
CA VAL A 76 12.25 -26.25 13.00
C VAL A 76 12.90 -26.13 14.37
N ASP A 77 13.62 -27.19 14.77
CA ASP A 77 14.47 -27.29 15.97
C ASP A 77 13.80 -26.93 17.31
N ASN A 78 12.46 -26.95 17.38
CA ASN A 78 11.71 -26.70 18.61
C ASN A 78 11.88 -27.86 19.61
N THR A 79 11.84 -27.54 20.90
CA THR A 79 12.23 -28.47 21.97
C THR A 79 11.25 -28.51 23.12
N ALA A 80 10.88 -29.72 23.54
CA ALA A 80 10.19 -30.05 24.79
C ALA A 80 10.46 -31.53 25.13
N PRO A 81 10.07 -32.01 26.34
CA PRO A 81 9.88 -33.43 26.58
C PRO A 81 8.82 -34.05 25.65
N THR A 82 7.66 -33.40 25.49
CA THR A 82 6.52 -33.92 24.71
C THR A 82 5.87 -32.83 23.85
N GLY A 83 5.46 -33.16 22.62
CA GLY A 83 4.90 -32.19 21.66
C GLY A 83 5.90 -31.10 21.30
N ARG A 84 7.06 -31.50 20.77
CA ARG A 84 8.23 -30.63 20.57
C ARG A 84 7.95 -29.50 19.58
N SER A 85 7.18 -29.78 18.53
CA SER A 85 6.64 -28.77 17.62
C SER A 85 5.26 -28.32 18.11
N LEU A 86 4.38 -29.26 18.42
CA LEU A 86 3.00 -28.98 18.85
C LEU A 86 2.49 -30.03 19.85
N TYR A 87 1.80 -29.56 20.90
CA TYR A 87 1.10 -30.39 21.89
C TYR A 87 -0.38 -29.99 21.95
N ASN A 88 -1.29 -30.96 21.91
CA ASN A 88 -2.71 -30.79 22.21
C ASN A 88 -3.11 -31.49 23.50
N ASP A 89 -3.63 -30.72 24.45
CA ASP A 89 -4.43 -31.20 25.56
C ASP A 89 -5.91 -31.02 25.20
N LYS A 90 -6.55 -32.12 24.75
CA LYS A 90 -7.98 -32.24 24.35
C LYS A 90 -8.46 -31.37 23.17
N ASN A 91 -7.67 -30.39 22.73
CA ASN A 91 -7.95 -29.48 21.59
C ASN A 91 -7.83 -30.19 20.22
N ARG A 92 -8.64 -29.81 19.23
CA ARG A 92 -8.53 -30.35 17.85
C ARG A 92 -7.60 -29.47 17.01
N THR A 93 -6.53 -30.04 16.46
CA THR A 93 -5.69 -29.32 15.49
C THR A 93 -5.84 -29.87 14.07
N LEU A 94 -5.95 -28.94 13.11
CA LEU A 94 -5.84 -29.18 11.68
C LEU A 94 -4.45 -28.72 11.21
N LEU A 95 -3.73 -29.60 10.50
CA LEU A 95 -2.37 -29.34 9.98
C LEU A 95 -2.33 -29.55 8.46
N ILE A 96 -2.03 -28.49 7.71
CA ILE A 96 -1.91 -28.57 6.25
C ILE A 96 -0.75 -27.70 5.73
N ASN A 97 -0.04 -28.17 4.70
CA ASN A 97 1.11 -27.49 4.12
C ASN A 97 2.16 -27.09 5.18
N CYS A 98 2.34 -27.90 6.22
CA CYS A 98 3.28 -27.58 7.29
C CYS A 98 4.53 -28.46 7.25
N ILE A 99 5.70 -27.84 7.47
CA ILE A 99 6.97 -28.55 7.68
C ILE A 99 7.19 -28.73 9.19
N PHE A 100 7.58 -29.94 9.58
CA PHE A 100 8.00 -30.29 10.93
C PHE A 100 9.33 -31.04 10.85
N TRP A 101 10.45 -30.32 10.97
CA TRP A 101 11.80 -30.86 10.78
C TRP A 101 12.76 -30.50 11.93
N GLY A 102 13.79 -31.31 12.19
CA GLY A 102 14.82 -31.00 13.20
C GLY A 102 14.37 -31.02 14.68
N ASN A 103 13.06 -31.01 14.95
CA ASN A 103 12.43 -30.97 16.28
C ASN A 103 12.63 -32.26 17.13
N GLY A 104 13.76 -32.97 17.03
CA GLY A 104 14.07 -34.23 17.72
C GLY A 104 13.67 -35.49 16.95
N SER A 105 14.33 -36.62 17.24
CA SER A 105 14.31 -37.84 16.42
C SER A 105 13.21 -38.87 16.74
N SER A 106 12.51 -38.74 17.86
CA SER A 106 11.64 -39.80 18.41
C SER A 106 10.23 -39.31 18.76
N ALA A 107 9.22 -39.78 18.00
CA ALA A 107 7.77 -39.89 18.28
C ALA A 107 6.96 -38.68 18.82
N ASN A 108 7.60 -37.65 19.36
CA ASN A 108 6.99 -36.60 20.19
C ASN A 108 6.98 -35.23 19.50
N GLN A 109 7.19 -35.12 18.18
CA GLN A 109 7.16 -33.83 17.48
C GLN A 109 5.76 -33.20 17.52
N LEU A 110 4.76 -34.01 17.16
CA LEU A 110 3.35 -33.74 17.36
C LEU A 110 2.85 -34.67 18.46
N TYR A 111 2.14 -34.15 19.45
CA TYR A 111 1.48 -34.95 20.48
C TYR A 111 0.04 -34.51 20.68
N ASP A 112 -0.84 -35.46 20.92
CA ASP A 112 -2.26 -35.24 21.22
C ASP A 112 -2.74 -36.20 22.30
N ASP A 113 -3.17 -35.65 23.44
CA ASP A 113 -3.74 -36.39 24.58
C ASP A 113 -5.17 -36.92 24.28
N ASN A 114 -5.77 -36.57 23.13
CA ASN A 114 -7.12 -36.96 22.71
C ASN A 114 -7.17 -37.47 21.24
N ALA A 115 -6.25 -38.38 20.90
CA ALA A 115 -6.01 -38.92 19.56
C ALA A 115 -7.24 -39.47 18.78
N ALA A 116 -8.39 -39.67 19.44
CA ALA A 116 -9.65 -40.03 18.79
C ALA A 116 -10.28 -38.87 17.98
N ASN A 117 -9.88 -37.62 18.22
CA ASN A 117 -10.53 -36.42 17.66
C ASN A 117 -9.61 -35.49 16.83
N SER A 118 -8.29 -35.70 16.77
CA SER A 118 -7.44 -34.95 15.83
C SER A 118 -7.66 -35.45 14.40
N TYR A 119 -7.92 -34.51 13.50
CA TYR A 119 -8.37 -34.80 12.13
C TYR A 119 -7.49 -34.11 11.08
N PHE A 120 -7.04 -34.92 10.12
CA PHE A 120 -6.31 -34.53 8.91
C PHE A 120 -4.92 -33.89 9.15
N ARG A 121 -3.90 -34.76 9.14
CA ARG A 121 -2.56 -34.42 8.64
C ARG A 121 -2.54 -34.86 7.17
N THR A 122 -2.62 -33.90 6.26
CA THR A 122 -2.45 -34.11 4.81
C THR A 122 -1.61 -32.96 4.23
N TYR A 123 -0.84 -33.24 3.18
CA TYR A 123 0.07 -32.28 2.55
C TYR A 123 1.12 -31.65 3.50
N ASN A 124 1.57 -32.38 4.53
CA ASN A 124 2.64 -31.97 5.43
C ASN A 124 3.97 -32.68 5.11
N CYS A 125 5.07 -32.15 5.65
CA CYS A 125 6.40 -32.73 5.62
C CYS A 125 6.85 -33.03 7.06
N ILE A 126 6.85 -34.31 7.47
CA ILE A 126 7.00 -34.72 8.88
C ILE A 126 7.87 -35.98 8.99
N THR A 127 8.80 -36.01 9.95
CA THR A 127 9.56 -37.23 10.30
C THR A 127 8.85 -38.13 11.31
N ASN A 128 9.06 -39.44 11.19
CA ASN A 128 8.95 -40.41 12.30
C ASN A 128 7.59 -40.42 13.04
N LEU A 129 6.50 -40.24 12.30
CA LEU A 129 5.14 -40.48 12.83
C LEU A 129 4.87 -41.99 12.94
N THR A 130 4.75 -42.49 14.16
CA THR A 130 4.33 -43.88 14.46
C THR A 130 2.91 -43.89 14.99
N GLY A 131 1.98 -44.49 14.23
CA GLY A 131 0.57 -44.64 14.61
C GLY A 131 -0.40 -43.81 13.74
N ASP A 132 -1.33 -44.52 13.10
CA ASP A 132 -2.59 -44.08 12.49
C ASP A 132 -2.66 -42.95 11.45
N LYS A 133 -3.06 -43.34 10.23
CA LYS A 133 -3.96 -42.61 9.30
C LYS A 133 -3.46 -41.28 8.71
N HIS A 134 -2.41 -41.32 7.88
CA HIS A 134 -2.00 -40.16 7.07
C HIS A 134 -1.91 -40.47 5.57
N GLU A 135 -2.28 -39.46 4.79
CA GLU A 135 -2.04 -39.33 3.35
C GLU A 135 -1.01 -38.21 3.09
N ASP A 136 -0.16 -37.90 4.08
CA ASP A 136 0.92 -36.93 3.96
C ASP A 136 1.94 -37.39 2.90
N PRO A 137 2.20 -36.62 1.84
CA PRO A 137 2.99 -37.07 0.70
C PRO A 137 4.51 -37.05 0.93
N VAL A 138 5.00 -36.47 2.04
CA VAL A 138 6.44 -36.20 2.26
C VAL A 138 6.91 -36.63 3.65
N ASN A 139 7.71 -37.70 3.70
CA ASN A 139 8.49 -38.11 4.87
C ASN A 139 9.98 -38.19 4.49
N ALA A 140 10.55 -37.01 4.18
CA ALA A 140 11.92 -36.82 3.73
C ALA A 140 12.43 -35.45 4.15
N ASN A 141 13.75 -35.23 4.15
CA ASN A 141 14.35 -33.95 4.56
C ASN A 141 13.93 -32.83 3.60
N PRO A 142 13.24 -31.75 4.06
CA PRO A 142 12.79 -30.64 3.23
C PRO A 142 13.92 -29.73 2.72
N ARG A 143 15.20 -30.04 3.03
CA ARG A 143 16.38 -29.33 2.51
C ARG A 143 16.27 -27.82 2.70
N LEU A 144 15.96 -27.44 3.94
CA LEU A 144 15.85 -26.04 4.33
C LEU A 144 17.23 -25.38 4.43
N GLY A 145 17.33 -24.16 3.88
CA GLY A 145 18.42 -23.22 4.17
C GLY A 145 18.34 -22.66 5.60
N PRO A 146 19.23 -21.73 5.98
CA PRO A 146 19.21 -21.13 7.31
C PRO A 146 17.98 -20.23 7.54
N LEU A 147 17.63 -20.00 8.82
CA LEU A 147 16.64 -19.00 9.20
C LEU A 147 17.21 -17.58 9.00
N LYS A 148 16.82 -16.92 7.91
CA LYS A 148 17.25 -15.55 7.59
C LYS A 148 16.15 -14.76 6.88
N TRP A 149 16.48 -13.53 6.48
CA TRP A 149 15.60 -12.64 5.73
C TRP A 149 15.61 -13.02 4.24
N ASN A 150 14.94 -14.11 3.87
CA ASN A 150 14.85 -14.54 2.47
C ASN A 150 13.86 -13.68 1.66
N GLY A 151 13.99 -12.36 1.72
CA GLY A 151 13.17 -11.41 0.94
C GLY A 151 11.74 -11.21 1.42
N GLY A 152 11.48 -11.23 2.74
CA GLY A 152 10.15 -10.95 3.30
C GLY A 152 10.20 -10.20 4.63
N PRO A 153 9.06 -9.64 5.09
CA PRO A 153 8.97 -8.79 6.29
C PRO A 153 9.20 -9.57 7.61
N THR A 154 9.37 -10.89 7.56
CA THR A 154 9.85 -11.70 8.69
C THR A 154 10.75 -12.84 8.19
N ARG A 155 11.57 -13.40 9.10
CA ARG A 155 12.58 -14.42 8.77
C ARG A 155 11.95 -15.79 8.53
N THR A 156 12.33 -16.43 7.42
CA THR A 156 11.86 -17.74 6.97
C THR A 156 13.00 -18.74 6.86
N PHE A 157 12.68 -20.02 6.67
CA PHE A 157 13.63 -21.00 6.14
C PHE A 157 13.33 -21.18 4.64
N ALA A 158 14.30 -20.94 3.77
CA ALA A 158 14.14 -21.14 2.33
C ALA A 158 14.19 -22.62 1.95
N LEU A 159 13.43 -23.02 0.94
CA LEU A 159 13.51 -24.34 0.32
C LEU A 159 14.66 -24.40 -0.70
N ALA A 160 15.41 -25.50 -0.73
CA ALA A 160 16.34 -25.79 -1.83
C ALA A 160 15.58 -26.22 -3.10
N ALA A 161 16.21 -26.04 -4.26
CA ALA A 161 15.67 -26.37 -5.58
C ALA A 161 15.26 -27.85 -5.75
N ASP A 162 15.89 -28.75 -4.99
CA ASP A 162 15.61 -30.18 -4.97
C ASP A 162 14.89 -30.63 -3.67
N SER A 163 14.18 -29.71 -3.02
CA SER A 163 13.42 -30.02 -1.81
C SER A 163 12.26 -31.00 -2.07
N PRO A 164 12.12 -32.06 -1.26
CA PRO A 164 10.92 -32.89 -1.23
C PRO A 164 9.62 -32.16 -0.85
N ALA A 165 9.67 -30.91 -0.38
CA ALA A 165 8.49 -30.09 -0.10
C ALA A 165 8.01 -29.25 -1.30
N TYR A 166 8.84 -29.10 -2.34
CA TYR A 166 8.57 -28.31 -3.55
C TYR A 166 7.47 -28.97 -4.40
N ASN A 167 6.42 -28.22 -4.77
CA ASN A 167 5.21 -28.68 -5.47
C ASN A 167 4.40 -29.79 -4.77
N MET A 168 4.63 -30.08 -3.48
CA MET A 168 3.97 -31.19 -2.78
C MET A 168 2.79 -30.78 -1.88
N GLY A 169 2.47 -29.48 -1.81
CA GLY A 169 1.39 -28.93 -0.99
C GLY A 169 0.00 -29.03 -1.61
N LYS A 170 -1.01 -28.74 -0.78
CA LYS A 170 -2.39 -28.48 -1.21
C LYS A 170 -2.49 -27.10 -1.83
N ASP A 171 -3.10 -27.04 -3.00
CA ASP A 171 -3.34 -25.82 -3.77
C ASP A 171 -4.24 -24.82 -3.01
N VAL A 172 -4.05 -23.53 -3.29
CA VAL A 172 -4.75 -22.37 -2.72
C VAL A 172 -6.27 -22.55 -2.67
N GLY A 173 -6.91 -22.05 -1.60
CA GLY A 173 -8.37 -21.98 -1.48
C GLY A 173 -8.92 -22.36 -0.11
N VAL A 174 -10.25 -22.48 -0.05
CA VAL A 174 -11.02 -22.87 1.13
C VAL A 174 -11.64 -24.26 0.92
N THR A 175 -11.58 -25.14 1.91
CA THR A 175 -12.31 -26.42 1.87
C THR A 175 -12.72 -26.82 3.29
N GLY A 176 -13.95 -26.46 3.69
CA GLY A 176 -14.37 -26.54 5.09
C GLY A 176 -13.48 -25.64 5.96
N TYR A 177 -12.81 -26.23 6.96
CA TYR A 177 -11.86 -25.52 7.83
C TYR A 177 -10.44 -25.38 7.25
N ILE A 178 -10.14 -26.01 6.11
CA ILE A 178 -8.87 -25.85 5.41
C ILE A 178 -8.82 -24.47 4.76
N TYR A 179 -7.74 -23.73 5.00
CA TYR A 179 -7.49 -22.42 4.42
C TYR A 179 -6.02 -22.28 4.00
N VAL A 180 -5.77 -22.43 2.69
CA VAL A 180 -4.48 -22.16 2.06
C VAL A 180 -4.57 -20.79 1.39
N VAL A 181 -3.76 -19.84 1.88
CA VAL A 181 -3.70 -18.47 1.34
C VAL A 181 -2.95 -18.41 0.00
N ALA A 182 -3.24 -17.37 -0.77
CA ALA A 182 -2.67 -17.12 -2.09
C ALA A 182 -1.20 -16.62 -2.06
N GLU A 183 -0.60 -16.44 -0.89
CA GLU A 183 0.78 -15.97 -0.71
C GLU A 183 1.54 -16.81 0.33
N ASP A 184 2.87 -16.67 0.42
CA ASP A 184 3.71 -17.24 1.48
C ASP A 184 4.01 -16.22 2.62
N GLN A 185 4.91 -16.56 3.56
CA GLN A 185 5.28 -15.67 4.67
C GLN A 185 5.97 -14.36 4.23
N ARG A 186 6.33 -14.26 2.94
CA ARG A 186 7.02 -13.12 2.33
C ARG A 186 6.13 -12.35 1.36
N GLY A 187 4.85 -12.69 1.22
CA GLY A 187 4.00 -12.11 0.17
C GLY A 187 4.27 -12.63 -1.24
N VAL A 188 4.99 -13.76 -1.39
CA VAL A 188 5.18 -14.38 -2.71
C VAL A 188 3.92 -15.16 -3.08
N SER A 189 3.29 -14.79 -4.20
CA SER A 189 2.08 -15.43 -4.70
C SER A 189 2.27 -16.92 -4.96
N ARG A 190 1.29 -17.75 -4.64
CA ARG A 190 1.34 -19.21 -4.77
C ARG A 190 0.34 -19.72 -5.83
N PRO A 191 0.69 -20.75 -6.63
CA PRO A 191 2.00 -21.40 -6.68
C PRO A 191 3.00 -20.59 -7.52
N GLN A 192 4.31 -20.77 -7.26
CA GLN A 192 5.39 -20.37 -8.18
C GLN A 192 5.83 -21.54 -9.07
N GLY A 193 5.59 -22.78 -8.63
CA GLY A 193 5.71 -24.00 -9.44
C GLY A 193 4.37 -24.45 -10.05
N GLY A 194 4.26 -25.76 -10.33
CA GLY A 194 3.00 -26.39 -10.73
C GLY A 194 2.00 -26.62 -9.58
N LYS A 195 2.43 -26.51 -8.32
CA LYS A 195 1.63 -26.62 -7.09
C LYS A 195 2.24 -25.79 -5.97
N VAL A 196 1.43 -25.56 -4.92
CA VAL A 196 1.86 -24.90 -3.68
C VAL A 196 2.96 -25.69 -2.98
N ASP A 197 3.92 -25.00 -2.38
CA ASP A 197 4.96 -25.62 -1.55
C ASP A 197 4.49 -25.89 -0.12
N ILE A 198 4.92 -27.03 0.43
CA ILE A 198 4.75 -27.32 1.85
C ILE A 198 5.67 -26.41 2.66
N GLY A 199 5.12 -25.69 3.64
CA GLY A 199 5.81 -24.79 4.55
C GLY A 199 5.42 -23.33 4.37
N ALA A 200 6.10 -22.46 5.12
CA ALA A 200 5.87 -21.01 5.11
C ALA A 200 6.53 -20.27 3.93
N TYR A 201 7.18 -20.99 3.01
CA TYR A 201 8.00 -20.47 1.93
C TYR A 201 7.60 -21.11 0.60
N GLU A 202 7.56 -20.32 -0.48
CA GLU A 202 7.24 -20.75 -1.85
C GLU A 202 8.47 -20.55 -2.78
N TYR A 203 8.99 -21.63 -3.37
CA TYR A 203 10.25 -21.63 -4.10
C TYR A 203 10.18 -20.97 -5.48
N ARG A 204 11.17 -20.12 -5.78
CA ARG A 204 11.33 -19.42 -7.06
C ARG A 204 12.66 -19.81 -7.71
N ALA A 205 12.58 -20.50 -8.84
CA ALA A 205 13.76 -21.02 -9.54
C ALA A 205 14.57 -19.89 -10.21
N ASP A 206 13.89 -19.12 -11.05
CA ASP A 206 14.42 -18.08 -11.94
C ASP A 206 14.49 -16.69 -11.27
N LYS A 207 13.56 -16.37 -10.38
CA LYS A 207 13.49 -15.08 -9.66
C LYS A 207 14.13 -15.14 -8.28
N LYS A 208 14.63 -13.99 -7.82
CA LYS A 208 15.01 -13.69 -6.42
C LYS A 208 14.42 -12.35 -5.97
N ILE A 209 14.39 -12.14 -4.66
CA ILE A 209 13.74 -11.00 -4.02
C ILE A 209 14.76 -10.14 -3.31
N LEU A 210 14.72 -8.84 -3.58
CA LEU A 210 15.40 -7.83 -2.79
C LEU A 210 14.38 -7.08 -1.94
N VAL A 211 14.57 -7.07 -0.63
CA VAL A 211 13.88 -6.14 0.27
C VAL A 211 14.84 -5.00 0.60
N VAL A 212 14.38 -3.76 0.43
CA VAL A 212 15.14 -2.56 0.80
C VAL A 212 14.33 -1.75 1.81
N GLU A 213 14.90 -1.58 3.00
CA GLU A 213 14.36 -0.77 4.09
C GLU A 213 15.24 0.46 4.34
N THR A 214 14.65 1.48 4.98
CA THR A 214 15.33 2.72 5.35
C THR A 214 15.18 2.96 6.86
N GLU A 215 16.30 2.95 7.58
CA GLU A 215 16.36 3.32 8.99
C GLU A 215 16.67 4.82 9.09
N GLY A 216 15.67 5.67 9.36
CA GLY A 216 15.81 7.13 9.39
C GLY A 216 15.24 7.82 8.15
N GLY A 217 15.61 9.09 7.93
CA GLY A 217 15.10 9.91 6.83
C GLY A 217 15.94 9.82 5.55
N GLY A 218 15.39 9.21 4.51
CA GLY A 218 16.02 9.11 3.19
C GLY A 218 15.32 8.07 2.32
N GLY A 219 15.60 8.08 1.03
CA GLY A 219 15.15 7.08 0.07
C GLY A 219 16.29 6.18 -0.42
N VAL A 220 15.95 5.10 -1.13
CA VAL A 220 16.92 4.31 -1.91
C VAL A 220 16.45 4.18 -3.35
N GLN A 221 17.27 4.68 -4.27
CA GLN A 221 17.13 4.41 -5.69
C GLN A 221 17.71 3.03 -6.03
N ARG A 222 17.04 2.30 -6.92
CA ARG A 222 17.48 1.00 -7.45
C ARG A 222 17.60 1.06 -8.97
N ILE A 223 18.68 0.52 -9.52
CA ILE A 223 18.87 0.36 -10.97
C ILE A 223 19.34 -1.07 -11.26
N PRO A 224 18.54 -1.93 -11.94
CA PRO A 224 17.15 -1.71 -12.37
C PRO A 224 16.16 -1.59 -11.19
N GLY A 225 14.98 -1.02 -11.44
CA GLY A 225 13.99 -0.70 -10.38
C GLY A 225 13.34 -1.91 -9.69
N GLY A 226 13.26 -3.04 -10.39
CA GLY A 226 12.64 -4.30 -9.95
C GLY A 226 11.11 -4.29 -10.02
N ASP A 227 10.49 -5.46 -10.14
CA ASP A 227 9.02 -5.59 -10.12
C ASP A 227 8.54 -5.57 -8.65
N ALA A 228 7.82 -4.51 -8.26
CA ALA A 228 7.36 -4.31 -6.88
C ALA A 228 6.22 -5.28 -6.51
N PHE A 229 6.24 -5.80 -5.29
CA PHE A 229 5.16 -6.65 -4.75
C PHE A 229 5.13 -6.62 -3.21
N GLY A 230 4.12 -7.29 -2.63
CA GLY A 230 3.95 -7.39 -1.17
C GLY A 230 3.33 -6.15 -0.53
N ALA A 231 2.59 -6.36 0.57
CA ALA A 231 1.73 -5.35 1.18
C ALA A 231 2.46 -4.12 1.77
N SER A 232 3.79 -4.17 1.93
CA SER A 232 4.60 -3.06 2.42
C SER A 232 5.16 -2.17 1.31
N GLY A 233 5.13 -2.60 0.04
CA GLY A 233 5.81 -1.92 -1.07
C GLY A 233 7.34 -1.88 -0.96
N THR A 234 7.95 -2.60 -0.01
CA THR A 234 9.41 -2.64 0.23
C THR A 234 10.11 -3.84 -0.39
N GLN A 235 9.43 -4.59 -1.27
CA GLN A 235 9.89 -5.87 -1.82
C GLN A 235 9.88 -5.84 -3.35
N TRP A 236 11.00 -6.25 -3.97
CA TRP A 236 11.18 -6.22 -5.42
C TRP A 236 11.70 -7.54 -5.97
N THR A 237 11.09 -7.99 -7.07
CA THR A 237 11.49 -9.18 -7.82
C THR A 237 12.55 -8.83 -8.86
N TYR A 238 13.56 -9.69 -8.96
CA TYR A 238 14.66 -9.61 -9.91
C TYR A 238 14.98 -11.00 -10.49
N ASP A 239 15.63 -11.05 -11.65
CA ASP A 239 16.21 -12.30 -12.17
C ASP A 239 17.41 -12.76 -11.33
N THR A 240 17.59 -14.08 -11.22
CA THR A 240 18.71 -14.66 -10.47
C THR A 240 20.06 -14.26 -11.07
N ASP A 241 21.04 -14.01 -10.20
CA ASP A 241 22.40 -13.54 -10.51
C ASP A 241 22.48 -12.17 -11.24
N CYS A 242 21.36 -11.46 -11.42
CA CYS A 242 21.40 -10.07 -11.89
C CYS A 242 22.07 -9.16 -10.84
N SER A 243 22.55 -7.99 -11.25
CA SER A 243 23.13 -7.00 -10.34
C SER A 243 22.27 -5.74 -10.27
N VAL A 244 21.97 -5.31 -9.05
CA VAL A 244 21.16 -4.13 -8.74
C VAL A 244 22.06 -3.10 -8.08
N ALA A 245 22.27 -1.96 -8.75
CA ALA A 245 22.90 -0.80 -8.13
C ALA A 245 21.91 -0.13 -7.18
N LEU A 246 22.37 0.21 -5.97
CA LEU A 246 21.63 0.93 -4.95
C LEU A 246 22.29 2.28 -4.71
N THR A 247 21.52 3.36 -4.65
CA THR A 247 22.00 4.66 -4.19
C THR A 247 21.09 5.16 -3.07
N ALA A 248 21.67 5.36 -1.89
CA ALA A 248 21.03 5.97 -0.74
C ALA A 248 20.95 7.48 -0.94
N ASN A 249 19.73 8.01 -0.94
CA ASN A 249 19.41 9.40 -1.14
C ASN A 249 18.95 9.99 0.21
N PRO A 250 19.86 10.48 1.07
CA PRO A 250 19.50 11.11 2.34
C PRO A 250 18.69 12.39 2.08
N GLU A 251 17.71 12.66 2.93
CA GLU A 251 16.94 13.90 2.90
C GLU A 251 17.30 14.78 4.10
N ALA A 252 17.51 16.09 3.92
CA ALA A 252 17.82 16.98 5.03
C ALA A 252 16.75 16.91 6.16
N PRO A 253 17.13 16.89 7.45
CA PRO A 253 18.47 17.10 8.00
C PRO A 253 19.32 15.81 8.15
N TRP A 254 19.01 14.74 7.44
CA TRP A 254 19.68 13.45 7.58
C TRP A 254 20.88 13.31 6.64
N TYR A 255 21.85 12.48 7.03
CA TYR A 255 22.97 12.02 6.21
C TYR A 255 23.03 10.49 6.21
N PHE A 256 23.62 9.90 5.16
CA PHE A 256 23.80 8.45 5.05
C PHE A 256 24.92 7.94 5.96
N VAL A 257 24.68 6.83 6.66
CA VAL A 257 25.62 6.24 7.64
C VAL A 257 26.27 4.97 7.07
N ASP A 258 25.50 3.90 6.93
CA ASP A 258 25.97 2.59 6.49
C ASP A 258 24.87 1.77 5.78
N TRP A 259 25.30 0.75 5.04
CA TRP A 259 24.41 -0.30 4.53
C TRP A 259 24.42 -1.51 5.46
N GLY A 260 23.27 -1.80 6.07
CA GLY A 260 23.07 -2.97 6.92
C GLY A 260 22.54 -4.21 6.19
N GLN A 261 22.56 -5.34 6.92
CA GLN A 261 22.09 -6.67 6.50
C GLN A 261 22.92 -7.28 5.34
N ASP A 262 22.30 -7.91 4.33
CA ASP A 262 22.98 -8.70 3.29
C ASP A 262 23.67 -7.83 2.19
N ALA A 263 23.88 -6.54 2.46
CA ALA A 263 24.52 -5.60 1.54
C ALA A 263 26.00 -5.95 1.34
N VAL A 264 26.35 -6.35 0.11
CA VAL A 264 27.73 -6.73 -0.23
C VAL A 264 28.59 -5.47 -0.44
N SER A 265 29.39 -5.13 0.56
CA SER A 265 30.50 -4.16 0.51
C SER A 265 30.16 -2.76 0.01
N ALA A 266 29.53 -1.96 0.87
CA ALA A 266 29.60 -0.50 0.84
C ALA A 266 29.56 -0.01 2.30
N GLY A 267 30.68 0.50 2.81
CA GLY A 267 30.84 0.82 4.24
C GLY A 267 30.06 2.08 4.62
N THR A 268 30.61 3.24 4.27
CA THR A 268 29.95 4.56 4.37
C THR A 268 29.74 5.19 2.99
N ASP A 269 29.81 4.40 1.92
CA ASP A 269 29.52 4.85 0.55
C ASP A 269 28.00 4.76 0.32
N PRO A 270 27.32 5.86 -0.02
CA PRO A 270 25.90 5.82 -0.35
C PRO A 270 25.58 5.01 -1.62
N ASN A 271 26.58 4.51 -2.35
CA ASN A 271 26.41 3.63 -3.50
C ASN A 271 26.83 2.19 -3.16
N ALA A 272 25.95 1.23 -3.45
CA ALA A 272 26.22 -0.20 -3.31
C ALA A 272 25.82 -0.96 -4.57
N THR A 273 26.20 -2.23 -4.67
CA THR A 273 25.71 -3.13 -5.72
C THR A 273 25.43 -4.50 -5.12
N VAL A 274 24.20 -5.00 -5.34
CA VAL A 274 23.73 -6.29 -4.83
C VAL A 274 23.60 -7.27 -5.99
N THR A 275 24.31 -8.39 -5.94
CA THR A 275 24.09 -9.52 -6.85
C THR A 275 23.00 -10.43 -6.30
N MET A 276 21.95 -10.64 -7.10
CA MET A 276 20.72 -11.36 -6.75
C MET A 276 20.87 -12.88 -6.92
N SER A 277 21.96 -13.46 -6.38
CA SER A 277 22.22 -14.91 -6.40
C SER A 277 21.32 -15.72 -5.45
N GLU A 278 20.71 -15.03 -4.49
CA GLU A 278 19.73 -15.54 -3.54
C GLU A 278 18.79 -14.39 -3.14
N ASP A 279 17.77 -14.65 -2.33
CA ASP A 279 16.96 -13.57 -1.75
C ASP A 279 17.80 -12.77 -0.72
N LYS A 280 17.61 -11.45 -0.72
CA LYS A 280 18.43 -10.46 0.01
C LYS A 280 17.57 -9.48 0.79
N HIS A 281 18.08 -9.07 1.95
CA HIS A 281 17.56 -7.94 2.72
C HIS A 281 18.65 -6.89 2.91
N VAL A 282 18.33 -5.63 2.63
CA VAL A 282 19.26 -4.49 2.75
C VAL A 282 18.58 -3.37 3.51
N ALA A 283 19.30 -2.77 4.46
CA ALA A 283 18.85 -1.56 5.15
C ALA A 283 19.79 -0.39 4.84
N ALA A 284 19.28 0.73 4.33
CA ALA A 284 20.02 1.99 4.29
C ALA A 284 19.84 2.71 5.63
N ARG A 285 20.93 3.04 6.32
CA ARG A 285 20.87 3.83 7.55
C ARG A 285 21.12 5.30 7.31
N PHE A 286 20.32 6.11 7.97
CA PHE A 286 20.41 7.57 7.97
C PHE A 286 20.42 8.07 9.42
N ALA A 287 21.29 9.02 9.74
CA ALA A 287 21.30 9.73 11.02
C ALA A 287 21.05 11.22 10.80
N LYS A 288 20.48 11.91 11.79
CA LYS A 288 20.36 13.37 11.74
C LYS A 288 21.74 14.01 11.88
N GLY A 289 22.08 14.86 10.92
CA GLY A 289 23.14 15.85 11.04
C GLY A 289 22.57 17.20 11.46
N TRP A 290 23.42 18.21 11.44
CA TRP A 290 23.03 19.62 11.53
C TRP A 290 22.91 20.21 10.12
N ILE A 291 22.05 21.21 9.94
CA ILE A 291 21.95 21.93 8.67
C ILE A 291 22.70 23.26 8.71
N ILE A 292 23.42 23.56 7.64
CA ILE A 292 23.95 24.89 7.35
C ILE A 292 23.27 25.41 6.10
N VAL A 293 22.49 26.48 6.23
CA VAL A 293 21.79 27.09 5.08
C VAL A 293 22.70 28.14 4.45
N ALA A 294 23.23 27.83 3.27
CA ALA A 294 24.17 28.64 2.52
C ALA A 294 23.50 29.44 1.39
N SER A 295 23.73 30.75 1.35
CA SER A 295 23.07 31.68 0.44
C SER A 295 24.03 32.77 -0.07
N ALA A 296 23.67 33.36 -1.22
CA ALA A 296 24.39 34.44 -1.87
C ALA A 296 23.37 35.45 -2.43
N ASP A 297 23.73 36.73 -2.50
CA ASP A 297 23.02 37.68 -3.36
C ASP A 297 23.47 37.57 -4.83
N ALA A 298 22.91 38.41 -5.70
CA ALA A 298 23.08 38.34 -7.15
C ALA A 298 24.46 38.79 -7.69
N GLY A 299 25.43 39.11 -6.83
CA GLY A 299 26.81 39.47 -7.23
C GLY A 299 27.85 38.36 -7.07
N GLY A 300 27.45 37.12 -6.82
CA GLY A 300 28.36 35.99 -6.70
C GLY A 300 27.72 34.71 -6.19
N SER A 301 28.53 33.84 -5.58
CA SER A 301 28.11 32.51 -5.13
C SER A 301 28.79 32.08 -3.82
N VAL A 302 28.11 31.18 -3.10
CA VAL A 302 28.67 30.38 -2.00
C VAL A 302 28.61 28.92 -2.42
N ALA A 303 29.68 28.15 -2.18
CA ALA A 303 29.79 26.75 -2.56
C ALA A 303 30.31 25.89 -1.39
N PRO A 304 29.62 24.83 -0.96
CA PRO A 304 28.27 24.41 -1.40
C PRO A 304 27.17 25.44 -1.08
N SER A 305 26.06 25.39 -1.82
CA SER A 305 24.90 26.28 -1.67
C SER A 305 23.65 25.54 -1.21
N GLY A 306 22.66 26.28 -0.70
CA GLY A 306 21.41 25.72 -0.18
C GLY A 306 21.58 25.06 1.18
N THR A 307 20.74 24.08 1.48
CA THR A 307 20.80 23.34 2.75
C THR A 307 21.88 22.26 2.69
N VAL A 308 22.96 22.45 3.44
CA VAL A 308 24.08 21.51 3.56
C VAL A 308 23.96 20.74 4.87
N VAL A 309 23.88 19.41 4.82
CA VAL A 309 23.88 18.57 6.03
C VAL A 309 25.31 18.25 6.44
N VAL A 310 25.64 18.51 7.71
CA VAL A 310 26.96 18.26 8.31
C VAL A 310 26.84 17.21 9.41
N VAL A 311 27.78 16.27 9.46
CA VAL A 311 27.85 15.24 10.50
C VAL A 311 28.17 15.89 11.85
N PRO A 312 27.50 15.54 12.96
CA PRO A 312 27.73 16.20 14.25
C PRO A 312 29.19 16.06 14.73
N GLY A 313 29.86 17.20 14.92
CA GLY A 313 31.28 17.28 15.32
C GLY A 313 32.28 17.39 14.18
N GLU A 314 31.87 17.30 12.90
CA GLU A 314 32.75 17.54 11.75
C GLU A 314 32.89 19.03 11.41
N ASP A 315 33.90 19.36 10.60
CA ASP A 315 34.13 20.69 10.03
C ASP A 315 33.48 20.83 8.65
N GLN A 316 32.86 21.98 8.34
CA GLN A 316 32.34 22.30 7.01
C GLN A 316 32.91 23.62 6.49
N THR A 317 33.57 23.56 5.32
CA THR A 317 34.13 24.73 4.63
C THR A 317 33.25 25.15 3.46
N PHE A 318 33.13 26.47 3.28
CA PHE A 318 32.44 27.14 2.19
C PHE A 318 33.43 28.04 1.44
N GLY A 319 33.44 27.95 0.11
CA GLY A 319 34.06 28.94 -0.75
C GLY A 319 33.06 30.03 -1.12
N ILE A 320 33.49 31.29 -1.08
CA ILE A 320 32.70 32.47 -1.48
C ILE A 320 33.40 33.10 -2.68
N ALA A 321 32.74 33.09 -3.84
CA ALA A 321 33.29 33.54 -5.11
C ALA A 321 32.44 34.69 -5.69
N PRO A 322 32.98 35.92 -5.82
CA PRO A 322 32.30 37.01 -6.50
C PRO A 322 32.25 36.77 -8.01
N ASP A 323 31.19 37.27 -8.65
CA ASP A 323 31.09 37.30 -10.11
C ASP A 323 32.01 38.36 -10.73
N ALA A 324 32.12 38.35 -12.05
CA ALA A 324 32.87 39.36 -12.80
C ALA A 324 32.32 40.77 -12.49
N ASP A 325 33.23 41.74 -12.31
CA ASP A 325 32.94 43.10 -11.84
C ASP A 325 32.29 43.22 -10.45
N PHE A 326 32.28 42.16 -9.62
CA PHE A 326 31.88 42.21 -8.20
C PHE A 326 33.06 41.98 -7.25
N SER A 327 32.80 42.19 -5.97
CA SER A 327 33.69 41.90 -4.83
C SER A 327 32.86 41.48 -3.63
N VAL A 328 33.40 40.65 -2.73
CA VAL A 328 32.71 40.29 -1.48
C VAL A 328 32.59 41.56 -0.62
N ALA A 329 31.36 41.96 -0.29
CA ALA A 329 31.08 43.09 0.59
C ALA A 329 31.11 42.67 2.06
N ASP A 330 30.46 41.54 2.36
CA ASP A 330 30.42 40.93 3.68
C ASP A 330 30.08 39.43 3.56
N VAL A 331 30.42 38.67 4.60
CA VAL A 331 29.86 37.34 4.84
C VAL A 331 29.24 37.37 6.22
N ALA A 332 27.94 37.09 6.31
CA ALA A 332 27.22 36.96 7.57
C ALA A 332 27.08 35.48 7.94
N VAL A 333 27.44 35.14 9.18
CA VAL A 333 27.28 33.81 9.77
C VAL A 333 26.36 33.95 10.97
N ASP A 334 25.24 33.22 10.97
CA ASP A 334 24.18 33.33 11.99
C ASP A 334 23.66 34.77 12.20
N GLY A 335 23.64 35.54 11.11
CA GLY A 335 23.27 36.96 11.09
C GLY A 335 24.37 37.92 11.57
N VAL A 336 25.55 37.42 11.94
CA VAL A 336 26.70 38.21 12.39
C VAL A 336 27.74 38.32 11.28
N SER A 337 28.09 39.56 10.88
CA SER A 337 29.16 39.84 9.94
C SER A 337 30.50 39.28 10.44
N VAL A 338 31.17 38.47 9.61
CA VAL A 338 32.59 38.09 9.75
C VAL A 338 33.50 38.90 8.81
N GLY A 339 32.93 39.81 8.02
CA GLY A 339 33.62 40.65 7.06
C GLY A 339 33.75 40.01 5.68
N ALA A 340 34.33 40.75 4.74
CA ALA A 340 34.60 40.28 3.39
C ALA A 340 35.61 39.12 3.37
N ALA A 341 35.13 37.90 3.17
CA ALA A 341 35.92 36.68 3.12
C ALA A 341 35.59 35.84 1.87
N THR A 342 36.61 35.24 1.25
CA THR A 342 36.45 34.32 0.11
C THR A 342 36.39 32.84 0.53
N THR A 343 36.61 32.54 1.81
CA THR A 343 36.36 31.22 2.42
C THR A 343 35.89 31.39 3.85
N TYR A 344 35.00 30.51 4.31
CA TYR A 344 34.63 30.38 5.72
C TYR A 344 34.57 28.91 6.12
N THR A 345 34.97 28.57 7.34
CA THR A 345 34.92 27.21 7.87
C THR A 345 34.22 27.21 9.21
N PHE A 346 33.10 26.49 9.29
CA PHE A 346 32.50 26.07 10.56
C PHE A 346 33.32 24.89 11.07
N THR A 347 33.81 24.96 12.31
CA THR A 347 34.62 23.91 12.93
C THR A 347 33.87 23.23 14.07
N ASN A 348 33.89 21.90 14.12
CA ASN A 348 33.18 21.07 15.10
C ASN A 348 31.69 21.50 15.21
N VAL A 349 30.90 21.21 14.17
CA VAL A 349 29.50 21.64 14.08
C VAL A 349 28.63 20.91 15.10
N THR A 350 28.07 21.66 16.06
CA THR A 350 27.21 21.14 17.15
C THR A 350 25.81 21.78 17.18
N GLY A 351 25.39 22.41 16.10
CA GLY A 351 24.08 23.06 15.96
C GLY A 351 23.81 23.43 14.50
N ASP A 352 22.56 23.80 14.21
CA ASP A 352 22.20 24.37 12.91
C ASP A 352 22.77 25.79 12.74
N HIS A 353 23.18 26.14 11.53
CA HIS A 353 23.80 27.42 11.20
C HIS A 353 23.27 28.02 9.88
N THR A 354 23.64 29.27 9.62
CA THR A 354 23.40 29.97 8.35
C THR A 354 24.66 30.68 7.88
N ILE A 355 24.86 30.74 6.56
CA ILE A 355 25.90 31.57 5.93
C ILE A 355 25.31 32.32 4.73
N ALA A 356 25.51 33.63 4.69
CA ALA A 356 25.04 34.51 3.63
C ALA A 356 26.18 35.40 3.14
N ALA A 357 26.56 35.26 1.86
CA ALA A 357 27.52 36.17 1.23
C ALA A 357 26.79 37.34 0.54
N ALA A 358 27.21 38.55 0.87
CA ALA A 358 26.77 39.78 0.23
C ALA A 358 27.88 40.33 -0.66
N PHE A 359 27.52 40.85 -1.83
CA PHE A 359 28.46 41.31 -2.85
C PHE A 359 28.22 42.77 -3.23
N THR A 360 29.27 43.46 -3.67
CA THR A 360 29.18 44.85 -4.14
C THR A 360 29.96 45.02 -5.44
N ALA A 361 29.43 45.84 -6.33
CA ALA A 361 30.05 46.11 -7.63
C ALA A 361 31.42 46.77 -7.45
N SER A 362 32.43 46.21 -8.11
CA SER A 362 33.75 46.81 -8.24
C SER A 362 33.64 48.14 -8.99
N ALA A 363 34.59 49.05 -8.73
CA ALA A 363 34.58 50.40 -9.32
C ALA A 363 35.05 50.42 -10.79
N THR A 364 34.22 49.89 -11.69
CA THR A 364 34.48 49.83 -13.14
C THR A 364 34.44 51.23 -13.77
N PRO A 365 35.42 51.63 -14.60
CA PRO A 365 35.46 52.97 -15.20
C PRO A 365 34.32 53.21 -16.20
N THR A 366 33.75 54.42 -16.15
CA THR A 366 32.46 54.80 -16.77
C THR A 366 32.36 54.58 -18.29
N PRO A 367 31.43 53.74 -18.77
CA PRO A 367 31.01 53.67 -20.18
C PRO A 367 29.88 54.66 -20.51
N THR A 368 29.77 55.06 -21.79
CA THR A 368 28.77 56.01 -22.30
C THR A 368 27.47 55.31 -22.76
N PRO A 369 26.26 55.83 -22.49
CA PRO A 369 24.98 55.16 -22.78
C PRO A 369 24.51 55.27 -24.24
N THR A 370 23.55 54.41 -24.64
CA THR A 370 22.81 54.45 -25.93
C THR A 370 21.42 53.77 -25.76
N PRO A 371 20.33 54.21 -26.43
CA PRO A 371 18.94 54.00 -25.93
C PRO A 371 18.07 52.91 -26.61
N THR A 372 16.89 52.68 -26.01
CA THR A 372 15.90 51.59 -26.21
C THR A 372 14.77 51.90 -27.21
N PRO A 373 14.16 50.88 -27.87
CA PRO A 373 12.84 50.95 -28.54
C PRO A 373 11.74 50.02 -27.95
N THR A 374 10.50 50.11 -28.46
CA THR A 374 9.22 49.79 -27.76
C THR A 374 8.28 48.87 -28.61
N PRO A 375 7.30 48.09 -28.06
CA PRO A 375 6.66 46.93 -28.74
C PRO A 375 5.29 47.19 -29.44
N THR A 376 4.70 46.12 -30.04
CA THR A 376 3.50 46.12 -30.93
C THR A 376 2.60 44.85 -30.72
N PRO A 377 1.25 44.84 -30.98
CA PRO A 377 0.30 43.89 -30.34
C PRO A 377 -0.52 42.90 -31.25
N THR A 378 -1.51 42.22 -30.63
CA THR A 378 -2.31 41.02 -31.07
C THR A 378 -3.74 41.31 -31.60
N PRO A 379 -4.36 40.39 -32.40
CA PRO A 379 -5.82 40.28 -32.60
C PRO A 379 -6.42 38.84 -32.41
N THR A 380 -7.76 38.66 -32.54
CA THR A 380 -8.55 37.58 -31.85
C THR A 380 -9.49 36.71 -32.78
N PRO A 381 -10.67 36.08 -32.42
CA PRO A 381 -10.98 34.67 -32.81
C PRO A 381 -12.27 34.42 -33.66
N THR A 382 -12.75 33.16 -33.78
CA THR A 382 -13.95 32.71 -34.55
C THR A 382 -14.71 31.52 -33.88
N PRO A 383 -16.06 31.29 -34.04
CA PRO A 383 -16.89 30.49 -33.10
C PRO A 383 -17.65 29.21 -33.61
N THR A 384 -18.47 28.61 -32.71
CA THR A 384 -19.16 27.29 -32.68
C THR A 384 -20.53 27.16 -33.38
N PRO A 385 -20.97 25.92 -33.73
CA PRO A 385 -22.24 25.30 -33.26
C PRO A 385 -22.20 23.73 -33.13
N THR A 386 -23.22 22.89 -32.80
CA THR A 386 -24.38 22.87 -31.84
C THR A 386 -25.02 21.43 -31.85
N PRO A 387 -25.49 20.82 -30.73
CA PRO A 387 -25.99 19.40 -30.67
C PRO A 387 -27.53 19.18 -30.63
N THR A 388 -27.99 17.91 -30.63
CA THR A 388 -29.41 17.47 -30.60
C THR A 388 -29.65 16.22 -29.68
N PRO A 389 -30.70 16.17 -28.83
CA PRO A 389 -31.04 15.02 -27.95
C PRO A 389 -32.47 14.41 -28.15
N THR A 390 -32.88 13.43 -27.29
CA THR A 390 -34.25 12.87 -26.97
C THR A 390 -34.37 11.34 -27.26
N PRO A 391 -35.08 10.45 -26.49
CA PRO A 391 -35.78 10.55 -25.18
C PRO A 391 -35.30 9.53 -24.08
N THR A 392 -36.07 9.35 -22.98
CA THR A 392 -35.81 8.50 -21.78
C THR A 392 -36.77 7.29 -21.57
N PRO A 393 -36.53 6.39 -20.57
CA PRO A 393 -37.16 5.04 -20.44
C PRO A 393 -38.45 4.92 -19.54
N SER A 394 -38.76 3.72 -19.00
CA SER A 394 -40.12 3.22 -18.63
C SER A 394 -40.17 2.04 -17.55
N PRO A 395 -40.59 0.74 -17.75
CA PRO A 395 -40.41 -0.42 -16.78
C PRO A 395 -39.18 -1.38 -16.89
N HIS A 396 -38.62 -1.90 -15.78
CA HIS A 396 -37.25 -2.50 -15.62
C HIS A 396 -37.08 -4.02 -15.94
N PRO A 397 -36.02 -4.48 -16.65
CA PRO A 397 -35.72 -5.90 -16.90
C PRO A 397 -34.72 -6.52 -15.89
N THR A 398 -34.78 -7.84 -15.64
CA THR A 398 -33.81 -8.53 -14.76
C THR A 398 -32.43 -8.72 -15.42
N PRO A 399 -31.31 -8.71 -14.65
CA PRO A 399 -29.95 -8.68 -15.21
C PRO A 399 -29.60 -9.87 -16.12
N ASN A 400 -29.15 -9.57 -17.34
CA ASN A 400 -28.54 -10.53 -18.25
C ASN A 400 -27.03 -10.69 -17.91
N PRO A 401 -26.50 -11.91 -17.71
CA PRO A 401 -25.08 -12.10 -17.40
C PRO A 401 -24.10 -11.75 -18.53
N ASN A 402 -24.58 -11.26 -19.68
CA ASN A 402 -23.77 -10.86 -20.84
C ASN A 402 -23.91 -9.36 -21.20
N ILE A 403 -24.31 -8.48 -20.26
CA ILE A 403 -24.38 -7.03 -20.49
C ILE A 403 -23.00 -6.48 -20.88
N ARG A 404 -22.93 -5.67 -21.94
CA ARG A 404 -21.71 -4.98 -22.33
C ARG A 404 -21.52 -3.72 -21.49
N ILE A 405 -20.54 -3.74 -20.59
CA ILE A 405 -20.11 -2.55 -19.84
C ILE A 405 -19.65 -1.47 -20.85
N PRO A 406 -20.25 -0.28 -20.87
CA PRO A 406 -19.84 0.79 -21.78
C PRO A 406 -18.42 1.28 -21.47
N PRO A 407 -17.71 1.89 -22.44
CA PRO A 407 -16.46 2.57 -22.16
C PRO A 407 -16.73 3.77 -21.23
N VAL A 408 -15.94 3.88 -20.16
CA VAL A 408 -15.99 5.00 -19.22
C VAL A 408 -14.64 5.72 -19.27
N THR A 409 -14.68 7.02 -19.55
CA THR A 409 -13.53 7.91 -19.48
C THR A 409 -13.70 8.81 -18.26
N LEU A 410 -12.83 8.62 -17.26
CA LEU A 410 -12.70 9.50 -16.11
C LEU A 410 -11.55 10.50 -16.38
N THR A 411 -11.89 11.78 -16.55
CA THR A 411 -10.91 12.87 -16.63
C THR A 411 -10.80 13.51 -15.26
N ILE A 412 -9.59 13.62 -14.73
CA ILE A 412 -9.31 14.23 -13.43
C ILE A 412 -8.41 15.45 -13.65
N THR A 413 -8.99 16.64 -13.46
CA THR A 413 -8.28 17.91 -13.51
C THR A 413 -8.06 18.41 -12.08
N LEU A 414 -6.81 18.42 -11.65
CA LEU A 414 -6.39 19.05 -10.41
C LEU A 414 -6.58 20.58 -10.49
N MET A 415 -7.25 21.15 -9.49
CA MET A 415 -7.54 22.60 -9.45
C MET A 415 -6.70 23.34 -8.40
N SER A 416 -6.49 22.76 -7.22
CA SER A 416 -5.65 23.30 -6.13
C SER A 416 -5.34 22.24 -5.05
N GLY A 417 -4.48 22.59 -4.08
CA GLY A 417 -4.26 21.83 -2.85
C GLY A 417 -3.09 20.84 -2.85
N GLY A 418 -2.66 20.35 -4.02
CA GLY A 418 -1.66 19.28 -4.09
C GLY A 418 -1.08 19.04 -5.48
N ARG A 419 -0.61 17.81 -5.71
CA ARG A 419 -0.34 17.24 -7.04
C ARG A 419 -0.87 15.81 -7.15
N ILE A 420 -1.26 15.40 -8.36
CA ILE A 420 -1.59 14.00 -8.66
C ILE A 420 -0.28 13.26 -8.91
N LEU A 421 -0.09 12.12 -8.23
CA LEU A 421 1.08 11.26 -8.36
C LEU A 421 0.84 10.13 -9.37
N ALA A 422 -0.34 9.51 -9.36
CA ALA A 422 -0.69 8.43 -10.28
C ALA A 422 -2.20 8.27 -10.42
N GLY A 423 -2.69 8.08 -11.65
CA GLY A 423 -4.07 7.74 -11.96
C GLY A 423 -4.78 8.71 -12.92
N PRO A 424 -6.07 8.48 -13.22
CA PRO A 424 -6.89 7.38 -12.71
C PRO A 424 -6.42 6.01 -13.22
N LEU A 425 -6.22 5.05 -12.31
CA LEU A 425 -5.93 3.65 -12.64
C LEU A 425 -7.20 2.82 -12.43
N GLU A 426 -7.48 1.86 -13.30
CA GLU A 426 -8.64 0.98 -13.15
C GLU A 426 -8.33 -0.18 -12.20
N ILE A 427 -9.09 -0.30 -11.10
CA ILE A 427 -8.98 -1.36 -10.10
C ILE A 427 -9.56 -2.64 -10.69
N ASN A 428 -8.70 -3.41 -11.36
CA ASN A 428 -9.05 -4.68 -12.01
C ASN A 428 -8.90 -5.90 -11.07
N ASP A 429 -8.29 -5.75 -9.88
CA ASP A 429 -8.13 -6.86 -8.95
C ASP A 429 -9.46 -7.25 -8.27
N PRO A 430 -9.91 -8.52 -8.37
CA PRO A 430 -11.15 -8.95 -7.74
C PRO A 430 -11.14 -8.91 -6.20
N THR A 431 -9.97 -9.00 -5.56
CA THR A 431 -9.83 -9.00 -4.10
C THR A 431 -9.97 -7.58 -3.54
N GLU A 432 -9.30 -6.60 -4.15
CA GLU A 432 -9.46 -5.18 -3.82
C GLU A 432 -10.90 -4.72 -4.08
N ARG A 433 -11.46 -5.09 -5.25
CA ARG A 433 -12.86 -4.82 -5.58
C ARG A 433 -13.82 -5.43 -4.55
N ASN A 434 -13.64 -6.70 -4.20
CA ASN A 434 -14.47 -7.36 -3.19
C ASN A 434 -14.24 -6.78 -1.78
N GLY A 435 -13.07 -6.21 -1.50
CA GLY A 435 -12.79 -5.47 -0.26
C GLY A 435 -13.55 -4.14 -0.17
N ILE A 436 -13.63 -3.39 -1.28
CA ILE A 436 -14.50 -2.19 -1.37
C ILE A 436 -15.97 -2.60 -1.20
N LEU A 437 -16.40 -3.67 -1.87
CA LEU A 437 -17.75 -4.25 -1.78
C LEU A 437 -18.06 -4.94 -0.44
N ALA A 438 -17.07 -5.11 0.46
CA ALA A 438 -17.28 -5.62 1.82
C ALA A 438 -17.49 -4.50 2.86
N SER A 439 -17.45 -3.23 2.44
CA SER A 439 -17.67 -2.08 3.33
C SER A 439 -19.14 -2.00 3.77
N GLU A 440 -19.42 -2.37 5.02
CA GLU A 440 -20.75 -2.25 5.64
C GLU A 440 -21.29 -0.81 5.57
N ALA A 441 -20.41 0.18 5.78
CA ALA A 441 -20.74 1.60 5.62
C ALA A 441 -21.10 2.00 4.19
N LEU A 442 -20.54 1.35 3.15
CA LEU A 442 -20.93 1.59 1.76
C LEU A 442 -22.35 1.07 1.48
N TRP A 443 -22.69 -0.11 2.01
CA TRP A 443 -24.01 -0.68 1.83
C TRP A 443 -25.09 0.16 2.51
N GLU A 444 -24.90 0.57 3.77
CA GLU A 444 -25.85 1.48 4.45
C GLU A 444 -26.06 2.79 3.66
N GLN A 445 -24.99 3.36 3.10
CA GLN A 445 -25.08 4.56 2.24
C GLN A 445 -25.85 4.28 0.94
N LEU A 446 -25.62 3.16 0.25
CA LEU A 446 -26.37 2.78 -0.95
C LEU A 446 -27.86 2.48 -0.64
N LEU A 447 -28.16 1.80 0.46
CA LEU A 447 -29.53 1.58 0.94
C LEU A 447 -30.24 2.91 1.24
N SER A 448 -29.53 3.89 1.81
CA SER A 448 -30.09 5.23 2.07
C SER A 448 -30.41 6.02 0.78
N LEU A 449 -29.68 5.75 -0.31
CA LEU A 449 -29.81 6.46 -1.58
C LEU A 449 -30.94 5.88 -2.45
N ASN A 450 -31.04 4.56 -2.56
CA ASN A 450 -32.20 3.91 -3.20
C ASN A 450 -32.46 2.49 -2.63
N GLN A 451 -33.18 2.45 -1.51
CA GLN A 451 -33.52 1.20 -0.82
C GLN A 451 -34.26 0.19 -1.71
N GLU A 452 -35.14 0.64 -2.61
CA GLU A 452 -35.92 -0.24 -3.48
C GLU A 452 -35.00 -0.94 -4.51
N ALA A 453 -34.08 -0.20 -5.15
CA ALA A 453 -33.11 -0.76 -6.10
C ALA A 453 -32.07 -1.67 -5.44
N VAL A 454 -31.60 -1.36 -4.21
CA VAL A 454 -30.69 -2.25 -3.48
C VAL A 454 -31.39 -3.56 -3.08
N LEU A 455 -32.66 -3.50 -2.65
CA LEU A 455 -33.43 -4.71 -2.30
C LEU A 455 -33.90 -5.50 -3.53
N GLY A 456 -34.04 -4.85 -4.70
CA GLY A 456 -34.30 -5.51 -5.99
C GLY A 456 -33.08 -6.27 -6.56
N GLY A 457 -31.86 -5.86 -6.19
CA GLY A 457 -30.62 -6.34 -6.79
C GLY A 457 -30.24 -5.62 -8.08
N ASP A 458 -30.86 -4.47 -8.34
CA ASP A 458 -30.73 -3.68 -9.57
C ASP A 458 -29.30 -3.13 -9.75
N TYR A 459 -28.60 -2.90 -8.62
CA TYR A 459 -27.20 -2.48 -8.61
C TYR A 459 -26.24 -3.61 -9.00
N GLY A 460 -25.92 -3.68 -10.30
CA GLY A 460 -24.94 -4.59 -10.90
C GLY A 460 -23.49 -4.32 -10.48
N MET A 461 -23.17 -4.38 -9.19
CA MET A 461 -21.84 -4.07 -8.64
C MET A 461 -20.74 -5.03 -9.13
N GLU A 462 -21.09 -6.25 -9.55
CA GLU A 462 -20.16 -7.19 -10.19
C GLU A 462 -19.70 -6.77 -11.60
N VAL A 463 -20.46 -5.89 -12.27
CA VAL A 463 -20.15 -5.32 -13.60
C VAL A 463 -19.80 -3.83 -13.55
N ALA A 464 -19.60 -3.27 -12.36
CA ALA A 464 -19.15 -1.89 -12.20
C ALA A 464 -17.64 -1.74 -12.43
N ARG A 465 -17.24 -0.60 -13.02
CA ARG A 465 -15.82 -0.18 -13.08
C ARG A 465 -15.46 0.62 -11.82
N PHE A 466 -14.25 0.40 -11.33
CA PHE A 466 -13.67 1.07 -10.16
C PHE A 466 -12.34 1.71 -10.55
N PHE A 467 -12.05 2.89 -10.02
CA PHE A 467 -10.80 3.60 -10.27
C PHE A 467 -10.07 3.94 -8.97
N SER A 468 -8.76 4.17 -9.04
CA SER A 468 -7.95 4.75 -7.96
C SER A 468 -7.16 5.97 -8.45
N LEU A 469 -6.86 6.86 -7.52
CA LEU A 469 -6.03 8.05 -7.73
C LEU A 469 -5.14 8.23 -6.49
N PHE A 470 -3.85 8.43 -6.74
CA PHE A 470 -2.88 8.83 -5.74
C PHE A 470 -2.56 10.31 -5.89
N ALA A 471 -2.67 11.07 -4.80
CA ALA A 471 -2.39 12.50 -4.78
C ALA A 471 -1.73 12.90 -3.46
N GLU A 472 -0.93 13.97 -3.52
CA GLU A 472 -0.09 14.49 -2.45
C GLU A 472 -0.49 15.94 -2.16
N LEU A 473 -0.83 16.28 -0.92
CA LEU A 473 -1.10 17.67 -0.52
C LEU A 473 0.20 18.49 -0.40
N TRP A 474 0.13 19.79 -0.69
CA TRP A 474 1.22 20.72 -0.39
C TRP A 474 1.23 21.12 1.09
N GLN A 475 2.39 21.55 1.58
CA GLN A 475 2.56 21.94 2.99
C GLN A 475 1.65 23.15 3.34
N GLY A 476 0.71 22.94 4.26
CA GLY A 476 -0.23 23.96 4.73
C GLY A 476 -1.60 23.94 4.01
N GLU A 477 -1.81 23.08 3.02
CA GLU A 477 -3.12 22.86 2.40
C GLU A 477 -3.86 21.73 3.13
N ALA A 478 -5.11 21.97 3.52
CA ALA A 478 -6.00 20.97 4.16
C ALA A 478 -7.10 20.43 3.21
N GLU A 479 -7.18 20.98 1.99
CA GLU A 479 -8.22 20.64 1.00
C GLU A 479 -7.59 20.31 -0.35
N LEU A 480 -8.05 19.24 -1.00
CA LEU A 480 -7.72 18.95 -2.40
C LEU A 480 -8.94 19.27 -3.28
N THR A 481 -8.79 20.16 -4.26
CA THR A 481 -9.87 20.45 -5.22
C THR A 481 -9.61 19.78 -6.56
N LEU A 482 -10.55 18.94 -6.98
CA LEU A 482 -10.52 18.13 -8.20
C LEU A 482 -11.77 18.40 -9.05
N LEU A 483 -11.59 18.88 -10.27
CA LEU A 483 -12.63 18.82 -11.29
C LEU A 483 -12.63 17.40 -11.89
N LEU A 484 -13.72 16.68 -11.63
CA LEU A 484 -13.92 15.30 -12.08
C LEU A 484 -14.98 15.29 -13.18
N GLU A 485 -14.56 14.98 -14.41
CA GLU A 485 -15.46 14.83 -15.55
C GLU A 485 -15.54 13.36 -15.94
N VAL A 486 -16.75 12.80 -15.94
CA VAL A 486 -16.99 11.40 -16.34
C VAL A 486 -17.77 11.40 -17.65
N THR A 487 -17.17 10.83 -18.70
CA THR A 487 -17.85 10.54 -19.96
C THR A 487 -18.13 9.05 -20.02
N VAL A 488 -19.39 8.67 -20.24
CA VAL A 488 -19.83 7.28 -20.37
C VAL A 488 -20.35 7.07 -21.79
N GLY A 489 -19.93 6.00 -22.45
CA GLY A 489 -20.44 5.61 -23.77
C GLY A 489 -21.82 4.93 -23.69
N ASP A 490 -22.42 4.66 -24.85
CA ASP A 490 -23.76 4.06 -24.92
C ASP A 490 -23.81 2.67 -24.27
N ALA A 491 -24.74 2.50 -23.33
CA ALA A 491 -25.08 1.21 -22.72
C ALA A 491 -26.04 0.41 -23.61
N ASP A 492 -26.14 -0.90 -23.37
CA ASP A 492 -27.09 -1.77 -24.09
C ASP A 492 -28.55 -1.32 -23.84
N SER A 493 -29.40 -1.44 -24.87
CA SER A 493 -30.79 -0.97 -24.80
C SER A 493 -31.58 -1.70 -23.69
N GLY A 494 -32.08 -0.95 -22.72
CA GLY A 494 -32.68 -1.51 -21.51
C GLY A 494 -31.73 -1.55 -20.30
N TYR A 495 -30.68 -0.73 -20.31
CA TYR A 495 -29.78 -0.44 -19.19
C TYR A 495 -29.48 1.07 -19.13
N VAL A 496 -29.20 1.60 -17.94
CA VAL A 496 -28.67 2.97 -17.74
C VAL A 496 -27.45 2.91 -16.82
N VAL A 497 -26.64 3.97 -16.81
CA VAL A 497 -25.42 4.03 -15.98
C VAL A 497 -25.56 5.09 -14.92
N GLU A 498 -25.44 4.69 -13.66
CA GLU A 498 -25.29 5.58 -12.52
C GLU A 498 -23.80 5.70 -12.17
N VAL A 499 -23.37 6.91 -11.80
CA VAL A 499 -21.97 7.21 -11.46
C VAL A 499 -21.91 7.75 -10.04
N PHE A 500 -21.35 6.96 -9.14
CA PHE A 500 -21.06 7.35 -7.76
C PHE A 500 -19.61 7.79 -7.63
N LEU A 501 -19.33 8.65 -6.66
CA LEU A 501 -17.99 9.06 -6.29
C LEU A 501 -17.74 8.67 -4.84
N LEU A 502 -16.75 7.84 -4.62
CA LEU A 502 -16.44 7.20 -3.33
C LEU A 502 -15.04 7.63 -2.89
N VAL A 503 -14.93 8.25 -1.71
CA VAL A 503 -13.67 8.67 -1.12
C VAL A 503 -13.36 7.78 0.08
N ARG A 504 -12.13 7.28 0.16
CA ARG A 504 -11.66 6.54 1.33
C ARG A 504 -11.45 7.50 2.50
N THR A 505 -12.07 7.22 3.63
CA THR A 505 -11.88 7.98 4.87
C THR A 505 -10.77 7.36 5.72
N PHE A 506 -10.14 8.21 6.51
CA PHE A 506 -9.11 7.85 7.47
C PHE A 506 -9.55 8.28 8.88
N ASP A 507 -9.02 7.62 9.91
CA ASP A 507 -9.23 8.00 11.30
C ASP A 507 -8.29 9.14 11.71
N GLU A 508 -8.45 9.62 12.94
CA GLU A 508 -7.60 10.67 13.54
C GLU A 508 -6.10 10.28 13.63
N ASN A 509 -5.75 9.00 13.42
CA ASN A 509 -4.37 8.50 13.42
C ASN A 509 -3.87 8.19 12.00
N GLY A 510 -4.62 8.53 10.95
CA GLY A 510 -4.28 8.25 9.55
C GLY A 510 -4.49 6.79 9.10
N ASN A 511 -5.09 5.93 9.92
CA ASN A 511 -5.47 4.58 9.49
C ASN A 511 -6.72 4.64 8.59
N PRO A 512 -6.91 3.73 7.62
CA PRO A 512 -8.14 3.65 6.84
C PRO A 512 -9.37 3.34 7.72
N ALA A 513 -10.30 4.29 7.82
CA ALA A 513 -11.53 4.16 8.61
C ALA A 513 -12.69 3.58 7.80
N GLY A 514 -12.72 3.78 6.48
CA GLY A 514 -13.78 3.27 5.62
C GLY A 514 -13.87 4.00 4.29
N TYR A 515 -15.11 4.15 3.79
CA TYR A 515 -15.42 4.88 2.57
C TYR A 515 -16.71 5.70 2.75
N VAL A 516 -16.75 6.90 2.15
CA VAL A 516 -17.92 7.77 2.09
C VAL A 516 -18.26 8.08 0.63
N LEU A 517 -19.54 7.90 0.29
CA LEU A 517 -20.13 8.24 -1.00
C LEU A 517 -20.46 9.73 -1.00
N LEU A 518 -19.90 10.48 -1.94
CA LEU A 518 -20.05 11.94 -1.96
C LEU A 518 -21.45 12.34 -2.47
N PRO A 519 -22.17 13.20 -1.74
CA PRO A 519 -23.54 13.55 -2.09
C PRO A 519 -23.64 14.35 -3.38
N LEU A 520 -24.74 14.17 -4.10
CA LEU A 520 -24.99 14.85 -5.38
C LEU A 520 -25.35 16.34 -5.22
N GLU A 521 -25.83 16.76 -4.05
CA GLU A 521 -26.22 18.13 -3.68
C GLU A 521 -25.65 18.50 -2.29
N GLU A 522 -25.82 19.74 -1.82
CA GLU A 522 -25.06 20.26 -0.66
C GLU A 522 -25.40 19.61 0.70
N GLU A 523 -24.37 19.04 1.36
CA GLU A 523 -24.34 18.70 2.78
C GLU A 523 -23.27 19.55 3.47
N THR A 524 -23.67 20.50 4.33
CA THR A 524 -22.76 21.45 4.98
C THR A 524 -21.92 20.83 6.11
N SER A 525 -22.13 19.55 6.39
CA SER A 525 -21.53 18.77 7.48
C SER A 525 -20.38 17.84 7.05
N SER A 526 -20.19 17.61 5.75
CA SER A 526 -19.36 16.50 5.25
C SER A 526 -17.97 16.91 4.74
N THR A 527 -17.06 15.93 4.70
CA THR A 527 -15.67 16.03 4.24
C THR A 527 -15.50 16.15 2.72
N ALA A 528 -16.57 16.38 1.95
CA ALA A 528 -16.44 16.85 0.57
C ALA A 528 -17.66 17.67 0.12
N ARG A 529 -17.44 18.54 -0.89
CA ARG A 529 -18.45 19.46 -1.41
C ARG A 529 -18.41 19.47 -2.94
N ARG A 530 -19.57 19.65 -3.57
CA ARG A 530 -19.71 19.76 -5.02
C ARG A 530 -20.05 21.20 -5.39
N ASN A 531 -19.23 21.87 -6.18
CA ASN A 531 -19.53 23.19 -6.71
C ASN A 531 -20.52 23.06 -7.90
N PRO A 532 -21.78 23.52 -7.77
CA PRO A 532 -22.79 23.24 -8.78
C PRO A 532 -22.68 24.13 -10.02
N ALA A 533 -21.98 25.27 -9.94
CA ALA A 533 -21.79 26.17 -11.07
C ALA A 533 -20.64 25.73 -12.01
N SER A 534 -19.70 24.92 -11.52
CA SER A 534 -18.50 24.49 -12.25
C SER A 534 -18.35 22.98 -12.43
N LYS A 535 -19.21 22.17 -11.80
CA LYS A 535 -19.08 20.70 -11.66
C LYS A 535 -17.83 20.23 -10.89
N ALA A 536 -17.02 21.14 -10.33
CA ALA A 536 -15.84 20.77 -9.55
C ALA A 536 -16.22 20.16 -8.20
N TRP A 537 -15.35 19.31 -7.66
CA TRP A 537 -15.50 18.69 -6.34
C TRP A 537 -14.32 19.10 -5.46
N THR A 538 -14.59 19.39 -4.19
CA THR A 538 -13.60 19.79 -3.18
C THR A 538 -13.64 18.76 -2.05
N ALA A 539 -12.51 18.17 -1.71
CA ALA A 539 -12.39 17.24 -0.59
C ALA A 539 -11.72 17.94 0.61
N HIS A 540 -12.49 18.09 1.69
CA HIS A 540 -12.00 18.43 3.03
C HIS A 540 -11.33 17.20 3.62
N ILE A 541 -10.01 17.21 3.75
CA ILE A 541 -9.30 16.10 4.40
C ILE A 541 -9.17 16.51 5.86
N ALA A 542 -9.88 15.79 6.73
CA ALA A 542 -9.84 16.05 8.17
C ALA A 542 -8.40 15.94 8.67
N ASP A 543 -7.99 16.88 9.52
CA ASP A 543 -6.62 17.01 9.99
C ASP A 543 -6.18 15.71 10.68
N GLY A 544 -5.12 15.08 10.16
CA GLY A 544 -4.54 13.90 10.78
C GLY A 544 -3.95 14.32 12.12
N GLY A 545 -4.48 13.77 13.22
CA GLY A 545 -4.29 14.28 14.58
C GLY A 545 -2.84 14.52 14.95
N GLU A 546 -2.60 15.58 15.73
CA GLU A 546 -1.26 16.11 16.02
C GLU A 546 -0.27 15.02 16.46
N CYS A 547 0.62 14.62 15.54
CA CYS A 547 1.79 13.82 15.84
C CYS A 547 2.82 14.68 16.61
N ASP A 548 2.63 14.78 17.93
CA ASP A 548 3.40 15.55 18.91
C ASP A 548 4.84 15.89 18.47
N GLY A 549 5.02 17.12 17.96
CA GLY A 549 6.34 17.72 17.72
C GLY A 549 7.07 17.36 16.42
N ALA A 550 6.46 16.62 15.48
CA ALA A 550 7.06 16.36 14.16
C ALA A 550 6.64 17.42 13.12
N SER A 551 7.61 18.09 12.50
CA SER A 551 7.36 19.09 11.45
C SER A 551 6.64 18.48 10.24
N ALA A 552 5.42 18.94 9.96
CA ALA A 552 4.46 18.31 9.04
C ALA A 552 5.01 18.02 7.63
N ARG A 553 4.62 16.87 7.07
CA ARG A 553 4.88 16.44 5.70
C ARG A 553 3.65 15.79 5.07
N ASN A 554 3.24 16.36 3.94
CA ASN A 554 2.52 15.77 2.79
C ASN A 554 1.70 14.49 3.05
N PHE A 555 0.38 14.64 3.21
CA PHE A 555 -0.55 13.51 3.21
C PHE A 555 -0.68 12.88 1.81
N ALA A 556 -0.64 11.55 1.74
CA ALA A 556 -0.84 10.79 0.51
C ALA A 556 -2.22 10.12 0.48
N LEU A 557 -3.11 10.63 -0.38
CA LEU A 557 -4.38 9.95 -0.68
C LEU A 557 -4.09 8.68 -1.48
N SER A 558 -4.76 7.57 -1.13
CA SER A 558 -4.58 6.28 -1.80
C SER A 558 -5.76 5.86 -2.68
N HIS A 559 -6.99 6.28 -2.38
CA HIS A 559 -8.19 5.82 -3.07
C HIS A 559 -9.27 6.90 -3.14
N ILE A 560 -9.43 7.50 -4.33
CA ILE A 560 -10.68 8.12 -4.79
C ILE A 560 -11.19 7.24 -5.92
N ALA A 561 -12.40 6.70 -5.78
CA ALA A 561 -13.00 5.78 -6.74
C ALA A 561 -14.29 6.36 -7.32
N ALA A 562 -14.32 6.56 -8.64
CA ALA A 562 -15.59 6.64 -9.35
C ALA A 562 -16.11 5.21 -9.56
N VAL A 563 -17.38 4.96 -9.23
CA VAL A 563 -18.07 3.69 -9.47
C VAL A 563 -19.12 3.92 -10.54
N ALA A 564 -18.88 3.39 -11.74
CA ALA A 564 -19.87 3.41 -12.82
C ALA A 564 -20.64 2.09 -12.80
N ALA A 565 -21.87 2.11 -12.26
CA ALA A 565 -22.73 0.94 -12.13
C ALA A 565 -23.73 0.89 -13.31
N VAL A 566 -23.84 -0.27 -13.95
CA VAL A 566 -24.87 -0.51 -14.97
C VAL A 566 -26.10 -1.08 -14.27
N VAL A 567 -27.12 -0.25 -14.10
CA VAL A 567 -28.42 -0.65 -13.53
C VAL A 567 -29.41 -0.92 -14.67
N PRO A 568 -30.33 -1.89 -14.56
CA PRO A 568 -31.27 -2.12 -15.63
C PRO A 568 -32.18 -0.90 -15.88
N GLY A 569 -32.39 -0.66 -17.16
CA GLY A 569 -32.96 0.53 -17.75
C GLY A 569 -34.28 0.16 -18.40
N SER A 570 -35.26 1.01 -18.25
CA SER A 570 -36.60 0.49 -18.16
C SER A 570 -37.33 0.51 -19.53
N THR A 571 -37.58 -0.65 -20.13
CA THR A 571 -38.11 -0.88 -21.49
C THR A 571 -39.65 -0.85 -21.59
N PRO A 572 -40.27 -0.33 -22.68
CA PRO A 572 -41.68 0.11 -22.66
C PRO A 572 -42.77 -0.96 -22.56
N ASP A 573 -43.84 -0.62 -21.82
CA ASP A 573 -45.17 -1.22 -21.96
C ASP A 573 -45.73 -0.94 -23.37
N VAL A 574 -45.73 -1.97 -24.22
CA VAL A 574 -46.29 -1.89 -25.57
C VAL A 574 -47.83 -1.94 -25.51
N VAL A 575 -48.46 -0.79 -25.27
CA VAL A 575 -49.91 -0.61 -25.46
C VAL A 575 -50.17 -0.13 -26.88
N ALA A 576 -50.93 -0.92 -27.65
CA ALA A 576 -51.10 -0.72 -29.08
C ALA A 576 -52.09 0.40 -29.45
N GLY A 577 -51.70 1.25 -30.40
CA GLY A 577 -52.55 2.25 -31.07
C GLY A 577 -51.70 3.25 -31.88
N GLY A 578 -52.12 3.74 -33.05
CA GLY A 578 -53.40 3.46 -33.72
C GLY A 578 -53.65 4.26 -35.00
N GLY A 579 -52.62 4.50 -35.83
CA GLY A 579 -52.73 5.21 -37.11
C GLY A 579 -52.72 6.75 -37.02
N GLY A 580 -52.81 7.41 -38.18
CA GLY A 580 -52.90 8.87 -38.31
C GLY A 580 -51.75 9.50 -39.10
N CYS A 581 -52.04 9.97 -40.31
CA CYS A 581 -51.15 10.82 -41.11
C CYS A 581 -51.48 12.31 -40.91
N ASP A 582 -50.55 13.16 -41.37
CA ASP A 582 -50.75 14.55 -41.83
C ASP A 582 -50.96 15.73 -40.85
N ALA A 583 -50.16 16.77 -41.15
CA ALA A 583 -50.51 18.19 -41.26
C ALA A 583 -50.68 19.12 -40.02
N ARG A 584 -49.77 20.12 -39.98
CA ARG A 584 -49.98 21.57 -39.72
C ARG A 584 -50.56 22.01 -38.35
N GLY A 585 -49.85 22.90 -37.63
CA GLY A 585 -50.42 23.64 -36.49
C GLY A 585 -49.50 24.74 -35.93
N SER A 586 -49.76 26.00 -36.27
CA SER A 586 -48.91 27.17 -35.98
C SER A 586 -49.08 27.82 -34.60
N ALA A 587 -47.96 28.34 -34.06
CA ALA A 587 -47.80 29.57 -33.25
C ALA A 587 -48.26 29.64 -31.77
N GLY A 588 -47.46 30.31 -30.92
CA GLY A 588 -47.84 30.66 -29.53
C GLY A 588 -46.74 31.20 -28.59
N ALA A 589 -46.35 32.48 -28.73
CA ALA A 589 -45.74 33.37 -27.71
C ALA A 589 -44.48 32.96 -26.88
N ALA A 590 -43.35 33.61 -27.23
CA ALA A 590 -42.31 34.24 -26.38
C ALA A 590 -42.09 33.88 -24.89
N PHE A 591 -40.82 33.67 -24.51
CA PHE A 591 -40.01 34.76 -23.89
C PHE A 591 -38.48 34.54 -24.08
N SER A 592 -37.68 35.58 -23.88
CA SER A 592 -36.22 35.59 -24.14
C SER A 592 -35.37 35.38 -22.88
N LEU A 593 -34.10 35.00 -23.08
CA LEU A 593 -33.12 34.62 -22.04
C LEU A 593 -32.87 35.71 -20.99
N LEU A 594 -32.97 35.33 -19.71
CA LEU A 594 -31.97 35.67 -18.69
C LEU A 594 -31.40 34.35 -18.15
N PHE A 595 -30.08 34.23 -18.03
CA PHE A 595 -29.44 33.13 -17.31
C PHE A 595 -28.89 33.63 -15.97
N LEU A 596 -29.62 33.32 -14.90
CA LEU A 596 -29.07 33.09 -13.56
C LEU A 596 -29.21 31.57 -13.26
N ALA A 597 -28.43 31.06 -12.31
CA ALA A 597 -28.48 29.66 -11.88
C ALA A 597 -29.83 29.32 -11.19
N PRO A 598 -30.23 28.04 -11.14
CA PRO A 598 -29.74 27.16 -10.06
C PRO A 598 -29.51 25.69 -10.49
N LEU A 599 -29.20 24.83 -9.51
CA LEU A 599 -29.45 23.38 -9.58
C LEU A 599 -30.96 23.11 -9.60
N LEU A 600 -31.37 21.97 -10.15
CA LEU A 600 -31.87 20.82 -9.38
C LEU A 600 -32.07 19.64 -10.35
N PHE A 601 -32.04 18.41 -9.85
CA PHE A 601 -33.12 17.41 -9.99
C PHE A 601 -32.60 15.98 -9.76
N LEU A 602 -32.93 15.41 -8.60
CA LEU A 602 -33.34 14.00 -8.58
C LEU A 602 -34.66 13.88 -9.35
N VAL A 603 -34.81 12.83 -10.16
CA VAL A 603 -36.13 12.30 -10.52
C VAL A 603 -36.12 10.81 -10.26
N LYS A 604 -36.77 10.42 -9.15
CA LYS A 604 -36.99 9.03 -8.74
C LYS A 604 -37.91 8.30 -9.74
N ARG A 605 -37.84 6.97 -9.75
CA ARG A 605 -39.05 6.14 -9.86
C ARG A 605 -39.22 5.40 -8.54
#